data_AF-A0A7V4KQP3-F1
#
_entry.id   AF-A0A7V4KQP3-F1
#
_cell.length_a   1.000
_cell.length_b   1.000
_cell.length_c   1.000
_cell.angle_alpha   90.00
_cell.angle_beta   90.00
_cell.angle_gamma   90.00
#
_symmetry.space_group_name_H-M   'P 1'
#
loop_
_entity.id
_entity.type
_entity.pdbx_description
1 polymer ?
#
loop_
_entity_poly.entity_id
_entity_poly.type
_entity_poly.pdbx_seq_one_letter_code
_entity_poly.pdbx_strand_id
1 'polypeptide(L)'
;MSRTPESIIQAVKDSENFKSEVRYIGRGNYQVAESARLFKHLENDLVRVVFPTTVTEVGEGTIVALVCLYDQKDDYNVYAHTICAGPGVNTLLRAIWSPMPQARPQPGIAGDRAIMQFVAWKQAAWTKFLNDELDLGTEEASRIWIANFWKALDRMFGGGHLLGFDPARELEAIRAFG
;
A
#
# COMPACT_ATOMS: atom_id res chain seq x y z
N MET A 1 -25.09 -1.27 12.88
CA MET A 1 -25.09 -2.04 11.61
C MET A 1 -23.66 -1.99 11.07
N SER A 2 -23.06 -3.13 10.73
CA SER A 2 -21.72 -3.14 10.12
C SER A 2 -21.81 -2.55 8.71
N ARG A 3 -20.91 -1.63 8.37
CA ARG A 3 -20.82 -1.03 7.03
C ARG A 3 -20.30 -2.06 6.03
N THR A 4 -20.78 -2.01 4.79
CA THR A 4 -20.21 -2.82 3.71
C THR A 4 -18.82 -2.30 3.35
N PRO A 5 -17.93 -3.15 2.79
CA PRO A 5 -16.62 -2.72 2.32
C PRO A 5 -16.67 -1.51 1.38
N GLU A 6 -17.62 -1.49 0.45
CA GLU A 6 -17.81 -0.41 -0.52
C GLU A 6 -18.14 0.92 0.17
N SER A 7 -19.01 0.89 1.19
CA SER A 7 -19.37 2.10 1.94
C SER A 7 -18.22 2.65 2.77
N ILE A 8 -17.34 1.77 3.29
CA ILE A 8 -16.13 2.18 4.02
C ILE A 8 -15.10 2.76 3.05
N ILE A 9 -14.88 2.12 1.90
CA ILE A 9 -13.98 2.62 0.86
C ILE A 9 -14.44 4.01 0.40
N GLN A 10 -15.75 4.20 0.19
CA GLN A 10 -16.30 5.50 -0.17
C GLN A 10 -16.07 6.54 0.94
N ALA A 11 -16.36 6.20 2.20
CA ALA A 11 -16.08 7.08 3.35
C ALA A 11 -14.59 7.46 3.47
N VAL A 12 -13.68 6.52 3.18
CA VAL A 12 -12.24 6.78 3.12
C VAL A 12 -11.93 7.77 2.00
N LYS A 13 -12.43 7.55 0.78
CA LYS A 13 -12.22 8.44 -0.38
C LYS A 13 -12.77 9.86 -0.14
N ASP A 14 -13.87 9.97 0.59
CA ASP A 14 -14.51 11.25 0.90
C ASP A 14 -13.82 12.03 2.03
N SER A 15 -12.93 11.39 2.79
CA SER A 15 -12.19 12.04 3.88
C SER A 15 -11.13 13.04 3.41
N GLU A 16 -10.90 14.11 4.19
CA GLU A 16 -9.84 15.09 3.90
C GLU A 16 -8.44 14.48 3.98
N ASN A 17 -8.22 13.49 4.85
CA ASN A 17 -6.95 12.77 4.94
C ASN A 17 -6.60 12.11 3.60
N PHE A 18 -7.56 11.40 3.00
CA PHE A 18 -7.38 10.78 1.68
C PHE A 18 -7.16 11.82 0.59
N LYS A 19 -8.03 12.83 0.50
CA LYS A 19 -7.95 13.88 -0.53
C LYS A 19 -6.64 14.66 -0.45
N SER A 20 -6.17 14.97 0.76
CA SER A 20 -4.89 15.65 0.97
C SER A 20 -3.72 14.83 0.45
N GLU A 21 -3.69 13.53 0.77
CA GLU A 21 -2.62 12.65 0.33
C GLU A 21 -2.69 12.42 -1.19
N VAL A 22 -3.88 12.26 -1.79
CA VAL A 22 -4.05 12.21 -3.25
C VAL A 22 -3.53 13.49 -3.93
N ARG A 23 -3.79 14.67 -3.36
CA ARG A 23 -3.22 15.94 -3.87
C ARG A 23 -1.70 15.95 -3.79
N TYR A 24 -1.11 15.43 -2.71
CA TYR A 24 0.34 15.30 -2.59
C TYR A 24 0.93 14.33 -3.63
N ILE A 25 0.31 13.15 -3.79
CA ILE A 25 0.68 12.13 -4.78
C ILE A 25 0.64 12.70 -6.20
N GLY A 26 -0.41 13.48 -6.51
CA GLY A 26 -0.57 14.15 -7.81
C GLY A 26 0.53 15.16 -8.13
N ARG A 27 1.15 15.80 -7.13
CA ARG A 27 2.33 16.68 -7.34
C ARG A 27 3.56 15.91 -7.82
N GLY A 28 3.63 14.61 -7.53
CA GLY A 28 4.65 13.70 -8.03
C GLY A 28 4.30 13.09 -9.39
N ASN A 29 3.24 13.55 -10.07
CA ASN A 29 2.71 12.99 -11.32
C ASN A 29 2.25 11.53 -11.21
N TYR A 30 1.89 11.08 -10.00
CA TYR A 30 1.27 9.78 -9.78
C TYR A 30 -0.24 9.94 -9.63
N GLN A 31 -0.99 8.91 -10.01
CA GLN A 31 -2.42 8.83 -9.75
C GLN A 31 -2.70 7.66 -8.82
N VAL A 32 -3.70 7.81 -7.95
CA VAL A 32 -4.19 6.73 -7.09
C VAL A 32 -5.36 6.05 -7.81
N ALA A 33 -5.36 4.73 -7.86
CA ALA A 33 -6.45 3.98 -8.47
C ALA A 33 -7.77 4.18 -7.71
N GLU A 34 -8.88 4.15 -8.44
CA GLU A 34 -10.21 4.35 -7.86
C GLU A 34 -10.64 3.21 -6.93
N SER A 35 -10.16 2.01 -7.22
CA SER A 35 -10.46 0.77 -6.51
C SER A 35 -9.38 0.45 -5.48
N ALA A 36 -9.81 0.10 -4.27
CA ALA A 36 -8.91 -0.41 -3.26
C ALA A 36 -8.43 -1.82 -3.65
N ARG A 37 -7.13 -2.04 -3.58
CA ARG A 37 -6.55 -3.38 -3.79
C ARG A 37 -6.65 -4.23 -2.53
N LEU A 38 -6.42 -3.65 -1.36
CA LEU A 38 -6.47 -4.36 -0.09
C LEU A 38 -7.53 -3.75 0.82
N PHE A 39 -8.37 -4.62 1.37
CA PHE A 39 -9.32 -4.30 2.42
C PHE A 39 -9.20 -5.32 3.55
N LYS A 40 -8.95 -4.86 4.77
CA LYS A 40 -8.72 -5.74 5.92
C LYS A 40 -9.28 -5.16 7.21
N HIS A 41 -10.16 -5.92 7.86
CA HIS A 41 -10.53 -5.66 9.24
C HIS A 41 -9.37 -6.01 10.17
N LEU A 42 -9.09 -5.11 11.10
CA LEU A 42 -8.09 -5.22 12.16
C LEU A 42 -8.79 -5.27 13.53
N GLU A 43 -8.01 -5.35 14.60
CA GLU A 43 -8.53 -5.24 15.96
C GLU A 43 -9.12 -3.85 16.24
N ASN A 44 -10.01 -3.76 17.24
CA ASN A 44 -10.64 -2.51 17.71
C ASN A 44 -11.48 -1.77 16.65
N ASP A 45 -12.23 -2.50 15.83
CA ASP A 45 -13.12 -1.92 14.79
C ASP A 45 -12.38 -1.04 13.77
N LEU A 46 -11.08 -1.32 13.57
CA LEU A 46 -10.28 -0.62 12.59
C LEU A 46 -10.26 -1.36 11.25
N VAL A 47 -10.21 -0.61 10.16
CA VAL A 47 -10.12 -1.15 8.80
C VAL A 47 -8.93 -0.52 8.08
N ARG A 48 -8.10 -1.38 7.53
CA ARG A 48 -7.01 -1.01 6.63
C ARG A 48 -7.50 -1.05 5.19
N VAL A 49 -7.31 0.04 4.47
CA VAL A 49 -7.59 0.13 3.04
C VAL A 49 -6.32 0.57 2.33
N VAL A 50 -5.96 -0.11 1.23
CA VAL A 50 -4.78 0.26 0.43
C VAL A 50 -5.18 0.39 -1.04
N PHE A 51 -4.83 1.51 -1.63
CA PHE A 51 -5.05 1.84 -3.03
C PHE A 51 -3.72 1.80 -3.77
N PRO A 52 -3.64 1.12 -4.93
CA PRO A 52 -2.45 1.19 -5.78
C PRO A 52 -2.30 2.58 -6.40
N THR A 53 -1.08 2.93 -6.80
CA THR A 53 -0.84 4.03 -7.75
C THR A 53 -0.67 3.50 -9.17
N THR A 54 -0.73 4.39 -10.16
CA THR A 54 -0.51 4.11 -11.59
C THR A 54 0.96 3.93 -11.97
N VAL A 55 1.84 3.65 -11.00
CA VAL A 55 3.27 3.51 -11.24
C VAL A 55 3.58 2.28 -12.11
N THR A 56 4.42 2.48 -13.13
CA THR A 56 4.95 1.42 -13.98
C THR A 56 6.46 1.23 -13.80
N GLU A 57 7.18 2.31 -13.51
CA GLU A 57 8.63 2.33 -13.26
C GLU A 57 8.92 2.79 -11.83
N VAL A 58 9.82 2.09 -11.13
CA VAL A 58 10.17 2.41 -9.75
C VAL A 58 11.61 2.91 -9.64
N GLY A 59 11.78 4.02 -8.94
CA GLY A 59 13.03 4.47 -8.34
C GLY A 59 12.87 4.57 -6.81
N GLU A 60 13.96 4.84 -6.09
CA GLU A 60 13.84 5.05 -4.64
C GLU A 60 12.98 6.30 -4.36
N GLY A 61 11.98 6.14 -3.50
CA GLY A 61 11.00 7.19 -3.19
C GLY A 61 9.78 7.22 -4.09
N THR A 62 9.74 6.45 -5.18
CA THR A 62 8.55 6.34 -6.03
C THR A 62 7.35 5.87 -5.22
N ILE A 63 6.20 6.55 -5.38
CA ILE A 63 4.99 6.25 -4.62
C ILE A 63 4.26 5.08 -5.30
N VAL A 64 4.10 3.97 -4.58
CA VAL A 64 3.54 2.70 -5.10
C VAL A 64 2.12 2.44 -4.61
N ALA A 65 1.77 2.96 -3.44
CA ALA A 65 0.44 2.80 -2.88
C ALA A 65 0.09 3.93 -1.91
N LEU A 66 -1.21 4.10 -1.66
CA LEU A 66 -1.78 4.91 -0.60
C LEU A 66 -2.44 4.00 0.42
N VAL A 67 -2.02 4.09 1.68
CA VAL A 67 -2.62 3.33 2.78
C VAL A 67 -3.44 4.24 3.69
N CYS A 68 -4.63 3.79 4.05
CA CYS A 68 -5.54 4.46 4.97
C CYS A 68 -5.87 3.58 6.16
N LEU A 69 -6.14 4.20 7.32
CA LEU A 69 -6.68 3.54 8.49
C LEU A 69 -8.03 4.17 8.83
N TYR A 70 -9.10 3.41 8.72
CA TYR A 70 -10.44 3.87 9.01
C TYR A 70 -10.92 3.29 10.34
N ASP A 71 -11.49 4.12 11.19
CA ASP A 71 -12.13 3.72 12.44
C ASP A 71 -13.63 3.54 12.17
N GLN A 72 -14.12 2.30 12.25
CA GLN A 72 -15.54 2.01 12.00
C GLN A 72 -16.44 2.43 13.17
N LYS A 73 -15.89 2.51 14.38
CA LYS A 73 -16.65 2.86 15.57
C LYS A 73 -16.95 4.35 15.60
N ASP A 74 -15.94 5.15 15.30
CA ASP A 74 -16.03 6.62 15.31
C ASP A 74 -16.30 7.22 13.92
N ASP A 75 -16.42 6.37 12.88
CA ASP A 75 -16.80 6.72 11.51
C ASP A 75 -15.89 7.78 10.86
N TYR A 76 -14.58 7.60 10.96
CA TYR A 76 -13.63 8.53 10.33
C TYR A 76 -12.33 7.86 9.87
N ASN A 77 -11.69 8.49 8.87
CA ASN A 77 -10.36 8.07 8.41
C ASN A 77 -9.29 8.65 9.34
N VAL A 78 -8.68 7.80 10.17
CA VAL A 78 -7.65 8.16 11.16
C VAL A 78 -6.44 8.79 10.48
N TYR A 79 -5.96 8.20 9.39
CA TYR A 79 -4.84 8.73 8.60
C TYR A 79 -4.81 8.17 7.18
N ALA A 80 -4.10 8.88 6.30
CA ALA A 80 -3.71 8.40 4.97
C ALA A 80 -2.22 8.71 4.74
N HIS A 81 -1.46 7.74 4.22
CA HIS A 81 -0.03 7.91 3.95
C HIS A 81 0.42 7.12 2.73
N THR A 82 1.43 7.64 2.03
CA THR A 82 2.08 6.95 0.93
C THR A 82 2.94 5.76 1.36
N ILE A 83 2.99 4.74 0.51
CA ILE A 83 3.98 3.68 0.54
C ILE A 83 4.90 3.85 -0.65
N CYS A 84 6.19 4.02 -0.39
CA CYS A 84 7.18 4.26 -1.43
C CYS A 84 8.09 3.03 -1.68
N ALA A 85 8.68 2.97 -2.88
CA ALA A 85 9.69 2.01 -3.27
C ALA A 85 11.06 2.36 -2.67
N GLY A 86 11.85 1.33 -2.35
CA GLY A 86 13.17 1.49 -1.73
C GLY A 86 13.18 1.38 -0.19
N PRO A 87 14.35 1.11 0.40
CA PRO A 87 14.51 0.77 1.82
C PRO A 87 14.65 2.01 2.72
N GLY A 88 15.10 3.14 2.19
CA GLY A 88 15.28 4.38 2.95
C GLY A 88 13.97 5.11 3.24
N VAL A 89 12.93 4.80 2.46
CA VAL A 89 11.65 5.50 2.48
C VAL A 89 10.59 4.69 3.24
N ASN A 90 9.63 5.41 3.86
CA ASN A 90 8.64 4.95 4.84
C ASN A 90 9.14 4.89 6.30
N THR A 91 9.44 6.05 6.87
CA THR A 91 9.83 6.20 8.29
C THR A 91 8.87 5.52 9.27
N LEU A 92 7.56 5.49 8.96
CA LEU A 92 6.55 4.84 9.80
C LEU A 92 6.75 3.32 9.94
N LEU A 93 7.24 2.63 8.90
CA LEU A 93 7.57 1.20 8.97
C LEU A 93 8.86 0.93 9.74
N ARG A 94 9.76 1.91 9.81
CA ARG A 94 11.02 1.83 10.57
C ARG A 94 10.84 2.24 12.03
N ALA A 95 9.84 3.04 12.32
CA ALA A 95 9.53 3.52 13.65
C ALA A 95 8.52 2.59 14.35
N ILE A 96 8.81 1.29 14.38
CA ILE A 96 7.96 0.23 14.98
C ILE A 96 7.67 0.51 16.47
N TRP A 97 8.57 1.24 17.14
CA TRP A 97 8.46 1.64 18.54
C TRP A 97 7.98 3.09 18.73
N SER A 98 7.55 3.76 17.66
CA SER A 98 6.99 5.11 17.77
C SER A 98 5.64 5.06 18.47
N PRO A 99 5.35 6.00 19.38
CA PRO A 99 4.07 6.07 20.10
C PRO A 99 2.88 6.46 19.20
N MET A 100 3.08 6.65 17.90
CA MET A 100 1.95 6.88 16.99
C MET A 100 1.05 5.63 16.93
N PRO A 101 -0.28 5.79 17.02
CA PRO A 101 -1.21 4.68 16.97
C PRO A 101 -1.16 4.00 15.60
N GLN A 102 -0.33 2.98 15.48
CA GLN A 102 -0.28 2.11 14.32
C GLN A 102 -1.10 0.86 14.62
N ALA A 103 -2.26 0.73 13.96
CA ALA A 103 -2.99 -0.52 13.97
C ALA A 103 -2.12 -1.61 13.34
N ARG A 104 -1.83 -2.65 14.12
CA ARG A 104 -0.99 -3.77 13.68
C ARG A 104 -1.66 -4.48 12.49
N PRO A 105 -0.88 -4.94 11.50
CA PRO A 105 -1.43 -5.61 10.34
C PRO A 105 -2.01 -6.99 10.67
N GLN A 106 -1.57 -7.58 11.79
CA GLN A 106 -2.07 -8.85 12.35
C GLN A 106 -2.11 -8.78 13.88
N PRO A 107 -2.94 -9.61 14.53
CA PRO A 107 -3.02 -9.68 16.00
C PRO A 107 -1.70 -10.01 16.69
N GLY A 108 -1.49 -9.42 17.87
CA GLY A 108 -0.40 -9.76 18.79
C GLY A 108 1.00 -9.76 18.16
N ILE A 109 1.82 -10.77 18.51
CA ILE A 109 3.22 -10.91 18.05
C ILE A 109 3.34 -11.20 16.54
N ALA A 110 2.27 -11.73 15.92
CA ALA A 110 2.26 -11.98 14.49
C ALA A 110 2.32 -10.65 13.71
N GLY A 111 1.67 -9.59 14.20
CA GLY A 111 1.75 -8.26 13.61
C GLY A 111 3.17 -7.70 13.59
N ASP A 112 3.89 -7.81 14.71
CA ASP A 112 5.28 -7.33 14.82
C ASP A 112 6.20 -8.10 13.87
N ARG A 113 6.06 -9.44 13.83
CA ARG A 113 6.81 -10.29 12.91
C ARG A 113 6.53 -9.95 11.46
N ALA A 114 5.27 -9.71 11.10
CA ALA A 114 4.87 -9.36 9.75
C ALA A 114 5.48 -8.03 9.29
N ILE A 115 5.47 -7.01 10.15
CA ILE A 115 6.11 -5.72 9.86
C ILE A 115 7.62 -5.91 9.65
N MET A 116 8.29 -6.61 10.56
CA MET A 116 9.74 -6.86 10.45
C MET A 116 10.09 -7.64 9.18
N GLN A 117 9.31 -8.66 8.84
CA GLN A 117 9.49 -9.43 7.61
C GLN A 117 9.27 -8.58 6.36
N PHE A 118 8.28 -7.68 6.36
CA PHE A 118 8.03 -6.78 5.24
C PHE A 118 9.17 -5.76 5.08
N VAL A 119 9.68 -5.20 6.18
CA VAL A 119 10.85 -4.29 6.14
C VAL A 119 12.09 -5.01 5.63
N ALA A 120 12.38 -6.22 6.12
CA ALA A 120 13.50 -7.03 5.64
C ALA A 120 13.34 -7.38 4.16
N TRP A 121 12.11 -7.72 3.73
CA TRP A 121 11.80 -7.95 2.33
C TRP A 121 12.04 -6.69 1.49
N LYS A 122 11.61 -5.49 1.91
CA LYS A 122 11.85 -4.24 1.17
C LYS A 122 13.35 -4.02 0.94
N GLN A 123 14.18 -4.27 1.95
CA GLN A 123 15.63 -4.16 1.83
C GLN A 123 16.21 -5.15 0.81
N ALA A 124 15.89 -6.44 0.94
CA ALA A 124 16.38 -7.47 0.03
C ALA A 124 15.87 -7.29 -1.41
N ALA A 125 14.59 -6.95 -1.57
CA ALA A 125 13.96 -6.72 -2.86
C ALA A 125 14.56 -5.51 -3.58
N TRP A 126 15.01 -4.48 -2.84
CA TRP A 126 15.68 -3.33 -3.44
C TRP A 126 17.05 -3.70 -4.00
N THR A 127 17.88 -4.41 -3.24
CA THR A 127 19.17 -4.90 -3.74
C THR A 127 18.98 -5.78 -4.99
N LYS A 128 17.95 -6.63 -4.98
CA LYS A 128 17.62 -7.44 -6.17
C LYS A 128 17.20 -6.56 -7.35
N PHE A 129 16.34 -5.56 -7.14
CA PHE A 129 15.91 -4.63 -8.19
C PHE A 129 17.09 -3.93 -8.85
N LEU A 130 18.06 -3.44 -8.08
CA LEU A 130 19.24 -2.77 -8.63
C LEU A 130 20.07 -3.69 -9.53
N ASN A 131 20.15 -4.99 -9.20
CA ASN A 131 20.81 -5.97 -10.07
C ASN A 131 19.95 -6.30 -11.30
N ASP A 132 18.65 -6.56 -11.09
CA ASP A 132 17.70 -6.85 -12.17
C ASP A 132 17.64 -5.68 -13.17
N GLU A 133 17.75 -4.43 -12.72
CA GLU A 133 17.75 -3.24 -13.58
C GLU A 133 18.95 -3.22 -14.53
N LEU A 134 20.13 -3.63 -14.05
CA LEU A 134 21.33 -3.73 -14.89
C LEU A 134 21.21 -4.84 -15.95
N ASP A 135 20.56 -5.95 -15.59
CA ASP A 135 20.46 -7.14 -16.44
C ASP A 135 19.28 -7.09 -17.42
N LEU A 136 18.14 -6.53 -16.99
CA LEU A 136 16.85 -6.60 -17.68
C LEU A 136 16.33 -5.24 -18.15
N GLY A 137 16.93 -4.13 -17.67
CA GLY A 137 16.44 -2.77 -17.85
C GLY A 137 15.37 -2.37 -16.82
N THR A 138 15.17 -1.06 -16.68
CA THR A 138 14.32 -0.46 -15.64
C THR A 138 12.86 -0.91 -15.72
N GLU A 139 12.27 -0.99 -16.91
CA GLU A 139 10.85 -1.35 -17.08
C GLU A 139 10.56 -2.75 -16.52
N GLU A 140 11.32 -3.76 -16.93
CA GLU A 140 11.09 -5.15 -16.54
C GLU A 140 11.46 -5.39 -15.07
N ALA A 141 12.55 -4.79 -14.59
CA ALA A 141 12.91 -4.83 -13.17
C ALA A 141 11.81 -4.20 -12.30
N SER A 142 11.23 -3.08 -12.75
CA SER A 142 10.14 -2.40 -12.04
C SER A 142 8.89 -3.24 -11.99
N ARG A 143 8.50 -3.84 -13.11
CA ARG A 143 7.35 -4.75 -13.19
C ARG A 143 7.48 -5.92 -12.21
N ILE A 144 8.66 -6.54 -12.16
CA ILE A 144 8.96 -7.65 -11.22
C ILE A 144 8.89 -7.15 -9.78
N TRP A 145 9.48 -6.00 -9.47
CA TRP A 145 9.50 -5.45 -8.12
C TRP A 145 8.09 -5.10 -7.64
N ILE A 146 7.29 -4.40 -8.44
CA ILE A 146 5.90 -4.03 -8.12
C ILE A 146 5.06 -5.30 -7.89
N ALA A 147 5.18 -6.30 -8.76
CA ALA A 147 4.44 -7.56 -8.58
C ALA A 147 4.79 -8.26 -7.26
N ASN A 148 6.06 -8.24 -6.86
CA ASN A 148 6.51 -8.83 -5.60
C ASN A 148 6.18 -7.97 -4.38
N PHE A 149 6.16 -6.65 -4.52
CA PHE A 149 5.70 -5.72 -3.48
C PHE A 149 4.32 -6.07 -2.99
N TRP A 150 3.39 -6.28 -3.91
CA TRP A 150 2.03 -6.61 -3.50
C TRP A 150 1.91 -7.98 -2.87
N LYS A 151 2.64 -9.00 -3.36
CA LYS A 151 2.71 -10.32 -2.69
C LYS A 151 3.25 -10.21 -1.27
N ALA A 152 4.26 -9.37 -1.05
CA ALA A 152 4.81 -9.14 0.28
C ALA A 152 3.84 -8.39 1.18
N LEU A 153 3.13 -7.40 0.64
CA LEU A 153 2.09 -6.65 1.36
C LEU A 153 0.93 -7.57 1.79
N ASP A 154 0.46 -8.43 0.89
CA ASP A 154 -0.62 -9.39 1.18
C ASP A 154 -0.23 -10.34 2.32
N ARG A 155 1.02 -10.82 2.32
CA ARG A 155 1.57 -11.63 3.42
C ARG A 155 1.67 -10.85 4.72
N MET A 156 2.06 -9.56 4.66
CA MET A 156 2.13 -8.70 5.84
C MET A 156 0.78 -8.61 6.55
N PHE A 157 -0.33 -8.56 5.81
CA PHE A 157 -1.69 -8.52 6.37
C PHE A 157 -2.33 -9.90 6.61
N GLY A 158 -1.57 -10.99 6.42
CA GLY A 158 -2.05 -12.36 6.65
C GLY A 158 -3.18 -12.78 5.70
N GLY A 159 -3.19 -12.24 4.48
CA GLY A 159 -4.30 -12.37 3.54
C GLY A 159 -5.41 -11.34 3.83
N GLY A 160 -5.58 -10.39 2.92
CA GLY A 160 -6.72 -9.47 2.87
C GLY A 160 -7.74 -9.91 1.82
N HIS A 161 -8.94 -9.34 1.86
CA HIS A 161 -9.85 -9.45 0.72
C HIS A 161 -9.27 -8.56 -0.38
N LEU A 162 -8.69 -9.19 -1.41
CA LEU A 162 -8.42 -8.53 -2.67
C LEU A 162 -9.77 -8.24 -3.32
N LEU A 163 -10.24 -7.00 -3.23
CA LEU A 163 -11.46 -6.60 -3.92
C LEU A 163 -11.12 -6.46 -5.41
N GLY A 164 -11.53 -7.43 -6.22
CA GLY A 164 -11.47 -7.35 -7.69
C GLY A 164 -10.08 -7.24 -8.31
N PHE A 165 -9.00 -7.50 -7.57
CA PHE A 165 -7.65 -7.37 -8.11
C PHE A 165 -7.29 -8.53 -9.04
N ASP A 166 -7.40 -8.28 -10.35
CA ASP A 166 -6.78 -9.08 -11.38
C ASP A 166 -5.50 -8.36 -11.87
N PRO A 167 -4.30 -8.90 -11.57
CA PRO A 167 -3.04 -8.28 -11.98
C PRO A 167 -2.90 -8.12 -13.49
N ALA A 168 -3.54 -8.98 -14.30
CA ALA A 168 -3.49 -8.86 -15.75
C ALA A 168 -4.36 -7.69 -16.25
N ARG A 169 -5.55 -7.54 -15.67
CA ARG A 169 -6.53 -6.52 -16.06
C ARG A 169 -6.11 -5.10 -15.68
N GLU A 170 -5.45 -4.93 -14.54
CA GLU A 170 -4.91 -3.63 -14.11
C GLU A 170 -3.72 -3.20 -14.98
N LEU A 171 -2.86 -4.14 -15.40
CA LEU A 171 -1.78 -3.88 -16.35
C LEU A 171 -2.30 -3.49 -17.75
N GLU A 172 -3.43 -4.06 -18.19
CA GLU A 172 -4.12 -3.67 -19.43
C GLU A 172 -4.78 -2.29 -19.33
N ALA A 173 -5.42 -1.97 -18.20
CA ALA A 173 -6.01 -0.65 -17.98
C ALA A 173 -4.96 0.46 -18.03
N ILE A 174 -3.79 0.25 -17.43
CA ILE A 174 -2.67 1.20 -17.48
C ILE A 174 -2.16 1.40 -18.91
N ARG A 175 -2.14 0.35 -19.74
CA ARG A 175 -1.75 0.42 -21.17
C ARG A 175 -2.76 1.14 -22.06
N ALA A 176 -4.03 1.24 -21.64
CA ALA A 176 -5.07 1.91 -22.42
C ALA A 176 -5.07 3.45 -22.24
N PHE A 177 -4.31 3.97 -21.27
CA PHE A 177 -4.22 5.40 -20.93
C PHE A 177 -2.83 6.02 -21.15
N GLY A 178 -1.88 5.28 -21.71
CA GLY A 178 -0.57 5.76 -22.17
C GLY A 178 -0.45 5.67 -23.68
#